data_AF-A0A7D8Z0Y4-F1
#
_entry.id   AF-A0A7D8Z0Y4-F1
#
_cell.length_a   1.000
_cell.length_b   1.000
_cell.length_c   1.000
_cell.angle_alpha   90.00
_cell.angle_beta   90.00
_cell.angle_gamma   90.00
#
_symmetry.space_group_name_H-M   'P 1'
#
loop_
_entity.id
_entity.type
_entity.pdbx_description
1 polymer ?
#
loop_
_entity_poly.entity_id
_entity_poly.type
_entity_poly.pdbx_seq_one_letter_code
_entity_poly.pdbx_strand_id
1 'polypeptide(L)'
;MLILLVWCLAGCAAPGPAPRGFTSFVPTEPRVDAVGGSVLVVPVRVEGLPTDRAPLARLDDGRLLPSGFWWVSTPPSPPDAPGWLTPTPPRRVLGFAEAGAGVGAGVWVATVELPLDGIGQGLWLGRSRVPMHWLPDPRLVLREVAAESATSETPWAPPAPEHVRTDPSVRSIASSLSGDPLRRWRYRLLADGLAPEDEPYRPGLLGLLEDEGGLGDAVLEATARQTEARWRVGLAWLWREDPALAQRLKRRLVAVASFPRDGRVGEDPVLAPVWPSEDAALEELLRTLLDPTLAAGRRPERVRAYLDSQPERVAWVLERHGPPGPGGTPAVTVALANLTSTGTLGWLSADGSGAAPELTPVPAMSSVVLAIEPPGPATWRAGVGPVRLSAHAGQWVRELAVAPGARPITPPGLGMGPLERAWTLRAWQRTSATQDAATEPAWATAALLMRTDHRPPAPEDAPGAERESGAGETWTLYLECRWDPMPEGAAMASERVTLRVGPWGGSRWVRVSPDGVGVDDRGRGVPVRVSIEDDRWRAWVGVPEGWLPEDAPALLSLERTDARGVRTSWPERMLPWDEKPARAAVDLRTWDPISGR
;
A
#
# COMPACT_ATOMS: atom_id res chain seq x y z
N MET A 1 -15.69 10.78 1.78
CA MET A 1 -14.89 11.43 2.85
C MET A 1 -15.42 11.12 4.24
N LEU A 2 -16.71 11.24 4.54
CA LEU A 2 -17.15 11.27 5.95
C LEU A 2 -17.09 9.96 6.73
N ILE A 3 -17.31 8.75 6.19
CA ILE A 3 -17.08 7.53 6.99
C ILE A 3 -15.59 7.41 7.34
N LEU A 4 -14.68 7.45 6.38
CA LEU A 4 -13.24 7.39 6.68
C LEU A 4 -12.68 8.62 7.43
N LEU A 5 -13.20 9.85 7.21
CA LEU A 5 -12.84 11.02 8.03
C LEU A 5 -13.46 10.96 9.43
N VAL A 6 -14.70 10.54 9.61
CA VAL A 6 -15.32 10.43 10.94
C VAL A 6 -14.58 9.40 11.76
N TRP A 7 -14.11 8.32 11.14
CA TRP A 7 -13.34 7.29 11.83
C TRP A 7 -11.91 7.75 12.17
N CYS A 8 -11.33 8.70 11.42
CA CYS A 8 -9.98 9.23 11.66
C CYS A 8 -9.90 10.61 12.35
N LEU A 9 -10.96 11.42 12.37
CA LEU A 9 -10.95 12.83 12.81
C LEU A 9 -11.97 13.16 13.91
N ALA A 10 -12.49 12.16 14.63
CA ALA A 10 -13.39 12.37 15.76
C ALA A 10 -12.82 13.21 16.94
N GLY A 11 -11.60 13.78 16.83
CA GLY A 11 -10.90 14.47 17.92
C GLY A 11 -11.00 16.00 18.01
N CYS A 12 -11.40 16.76 16.98
CA CYS A 12 -11.05 18.20 16.95
C CYS A 12 -12.18 19.24 16.76
N ALA A 13 -13.46 18.88 16.80
CA ALA A 13 -14.53 19.88 16.71
C ALA A 13 -15.62 19.63 17.76
N ALA A 14 -15.62 20.43 18.84
CA ALA A 14 -16.69 20.44 19.82
C ALA A 14 -17.83 21.37 19.33
N PRO A 15 -19.02 20.85 18.93
CA PRO A 15 -20.19 21.68 18.71
C PRO A 15 -20.69 22.27 20.04
N GLY A 16 -21.41 23.39 19.96
CA GLY A 16 -22.01 24.05 21.13
C GLY A 16 -22.94 23.11 21.93
N PRO A 17 -23.14 23.36 23.23
CA PRO A 17 -23.87 22.45 24.11
C PRO A 17 -25.34 22.30 23.71
N ALA A 18 -25.78 21.06 23.56
CA ALA A 18 -27.21 20.72 23.40
C ALA A 18 -28.02 21.18 24.64
N PRO A 19 -29.30 21.52 24.49
CA PRO A 19 -30.18 21.82 25.62
C PRO A 19 -30.23 20.65 26.62
N ARG A 20 -30.17 20.96 27.92
CA ARG A 20 -30.11 19.98 29.02
C ARG A 20 -31.32 19.02 28.97
N GLY A 21 -31.05 17.72 29.01
CA GLY A 21 -32.07 16.67 29.15
C GLY A 21 -32.47 15.94 27.86
N PHE A 22 -31.82 16.21 26.72
CA PHE A 22 -32.14 15.57 25.45
C PHE A 22 -30.92 14.93 24.80
N THR A 23 -31.13 13.76 24.20
CA THR A 23 -30.11 13.02 23.45
C THR A 23 -30.57 12.91 22.00
N SER A 24 -29.80 13.48 21.09
CA SER A 24 -30.05 13.42 19.64
C SER A 24 -29.06 12.48 18.98
N PHE A 25 -29.59 11.68 18.04
CA PHE A 25 -28.80 10.78 17.21
C PHE A 25 -28.80 11.38 15.81
N VAL A 26 -27.73 12.09 15.47
CA VAL A 26 -27.64 12.83 14.21
C VAL A 26 -26.84 11.99 13.23
N PRO A 27 -27.40 11.58 12.07
CA PRO A 27 -26.61 10.91 11.04
C PRO A 27 -25.38 11.74 10.69
N THR A 28 -24.21 11.11 10.64
CA THR A 28 -23.01 11.86 10.24
C THR A 28 -23.07 12.21 8.77
N GLU A 29 -23.73 11.38 7.96
CA GLU A 29 -23.85 11.59 6.52
C GLU A 29 -25.06 12.47 6.17
N PRO A 30 -24.93 13.37 5.18
CA PRO A 30 -26.04 14.21 4.72
C PRO A 30 -27.10 13.42 3.95
N ARG A 31 -26.78 12.18 3.53
CA ARG A 31 -27.66 11.25 2.82
C ARG A 31 -27.24 9.84 3.16
N VAL A 32 -28.20 8.98 3.45
CA VAL A 32 -28.01 7.56 3.71
C VAL A 32 -28.64 6.75 2.58
N ASP A 33 -27.83 5.97 1.89
CA ASP A 33 -28.28 5.10 0.81
C ASP A 33 -28.83 3.78 1.37
N ALA A 34 -30.11 3.51 1.11
CA ALA A 34 -30.83 2.37 1.66
C ALA A 34 -31.27 1.41 0.55
N VAL A 35 -31.00 0.12 0.72
CA VAL A 35 -31.49 -0.92 -0.20
C VAL A 35 -32.68 -1.62 0.46
N GLY A 36 -33.80 -1.70 -0.25
CA GLY A 36 -35.01 -2.35 0.25
C GLY A 36 -34.74 -3.78 0.68
N GLY A 37 -35.24 -4.17 1.86
CA GLY A 37 -35.05 -5.51 2.39
C GLY A 37 -33.62 -5.82 2.82
N SER A 38 -32.76 -4.83 3.09
CA SER A 38 -31.43 -5.05 3.68
C SER A 38 -31.33 -4.44 5.07
N VAL A 39 -30.39 -4.90 5.91
CA VAL A 39 -30.02 -4.20 7.13
C VAL A 39 -29.34 -2.88 6.75
N LEU A 40 -29.95 -1.77 7.14
CA LEU A 40 -29.37 -0.45 6.98
C LEU A 40 -28.43 -0.16 8.15
N VAL A 41 -27.23 0.28 7.81
CA VAL A 41 -26.19 0.76 8.72
C VAL A 41 -26.11 2.29 8.58
N VAL A 42 -26.37 2.99 9.69
CA VAL A 42 -26.35 4.46 9.76
C VAL A 42 -25.29 4.90 10.76
N PRO A 43 -24.16 5.47 10.31
CA PRO A 43 -23.22 6.12 11.20
C PRO A 43 -23.87 7.38 11.80
N VAL A 44 -23.83 7.51 13.13
CA VAL A 44 -24.44 8.63 13.84
C VAL A 44 -23.47 9.29 14.82
N ARG A 45 -23.68 10.57 15.06
CA ARG A 45 -23.14 11.31 16.21
C ARG A 45 -24.20 11.32 17.31
N VAL A 46 -23.79 11.02 18.53
CA VAL A 46 -24.61 11.17 19.72
C VAL A 46 -24.33 12.54 20.34
N GLU A 47 -25.36 13.36 20.47
CA GLU A 47 -25.28 14.68 21.12
C GLU A 47 -26.17 14.69 22.36
N GLY A 48 -25.72 15.36 23.42
CA GLY A 48 -26.46 15.45 24.69
C GLY A 48 -25.93 14.51 25.77
N LEU A 49 -26.75 14.25 26.79
CA LEU A 49 -26.39 13.35 27.88
C LEU A 49 -26.48 11.88 27.41
N PRO A 50 -25.60 10.98 27.88
CA PRO A 50 -25.75 9.56 27.61
C PRO A 50 -27.11 9.06 28.08
N THR A 51 -27.78 8.24 27.28
CA THR A 51 -29.01 7.54 27.67
C THR A 51 -28.69 6.10 28.03
N ASP A 52 -29.48 5.50 28.92
CA ASP A 52 -29.40 4.05 29.19
C ASP A 52 -30.17 3.21 28.15
N ARG A 53 -30.75 3.87 27.13
CA ARG A 53 -31.57 3.24 26.10
C ARG A 53 -31.09 3.60 24.70
N ALA A 54 -31.04 2.58 23.84
CA ALA A 54 -30.79 2.74 22.42
C ALA A 54 -31.93 3.53 21.74
N PRO A 55 -31.67 4.27 20.65
CA PRO A 55 -32.71 4.96 19.90
C PRO A 55 -33.70 3.97 19.29
N LEU A 56 -35.00 4.32 19.33
CA LEU A 56 -36.01 3.61 18.56
C LEU A 56 -35.92 4.02 17.09
N ALA A 57 -35.93 3.05 16.19
CA ALA A 57 -36.10 3.26 14.76
C ALA A 57 -37.59 3.16 14.36
N ARG A 58 -38.08 4.11 13.55
CA ARG A 58 -39.44 4.05 12.99
C ARG A 58 -39.52 4.69 11.60
N LEU A 59 -40.49 4.26 10.80
CA LEU A 59 -40.79 4.91 9.53
C LEU A 59 -41.72 6.13 9.71
N ASP A 60 -41.91 6.91 8.64
CA ASP A 60 -42.84 8.05 8.61
C ASP A 60 -44.30 7.65 8.94
N ASP A 61 -44.70 6.42 8.59
CA ASP A 61 -46.01 5.83 8.93
C ASP A 61 -46.17 5.47 10.41
N GLY A 62 -45.11 5.61 11.22
CA GLY A 62 -45.10 5.32 12.65
C GLY A 62 -44.73 3.88 13.01
N ARG A 63 -44.56 2.97 12.04
CA ARG A 63 -44.15 1.59 12.27
C ARG A 63 -42.77 1.52 12.91
N LEU A 64 -42.67 0.86 14.06
CA LEU A 64 -41.40 0.58 14.73
C LEU A 64 -40.65 -0.52 13.97
N LEU A 65 -39.33 -0.31 13.80
CA LEU A 65 -38.46 -1.26 13.12
C LEU A 65 -37.50 -1.93 14.12
N PRO A 66 -37.12 -3.21 13.90
CA PRO A 66 -36.00 -3.80 14.62
C PRO A 66 -34.74 -2.97 14.39
N SER A 67 -34.11 -2.54 15.48
CA SER A 67 -32.89 -1.75 15.41
C SER A 67 -31.90 -2.10 16.52
N GLY A 68 -30.62 -2.03 16.18
CA GLY A 68 -29.49 -2.16 17.10
C GLY A 68 -28.66 -0.89 17.12
N PHE A 69 -27.90 -0.69 18.19
CA PHE A 69 -27.03 0.46 18.35
C PHE A 69 -25.68 0.03 18.91
N TRP A 70 -24.61 0.42 18.22
CA TRP A 70 -23.31 -0.22 18.35
C TRP A 70 -22.20 0.83 18.30
N TRP A 71 -21.16 0.63 19.11
CA TRP A 71 -19.90 1.35 18.97
C TRP A 71 -18.94 0.51 18.15
N VAL A 72 -18.57 1.00 16.97
CA VAL A 72 -17.55 0.37 16.15
C VAL A 72 -16.23 1.08 16.39
N SER A 73 -15.43 0.48 17.27
CA SER A 73 -14.09 0.96 17.61
C SER A 73 -13.05 0.50 16.60
N THR A 74 -12.09 1.38 16.34
CA THR A 74 -10.88 1.07 15.57
C THR A 74 -9.73 1.14 16.55
N PRO A 75 -9.40 0.05 17.26
CA PRO A 75 -8.19 0.00 18.07
C PRO A 75 -7.00 0.47 17.24
N PRO A 76 -6.00 1.13 17.87
CA PRO A 76 -4.80 1.52 17.16
C PRO A 76 -4.24 0.27 16.47
N SER A 77 -4.18 0.32 15.14
CA SER A 77 -3.48 -0.73 14.41
C SER A 77 -2.06 -0.79 14.94
N PRO A 78 -1.46 -1.98 15.04
CA PRO A 78 -0.01 -2.03 15.09
C PRO A 78 0.47 -1.20 13.90
N PRO A 79 1.36 -0.22 14.10
CA PRO A 79 1.63 0.82 13.10
C PRO A 79 2.09 0.27 11.73
N ASP A 80 2.41 -1.01 11.68
CA ASP A 80 3.45 -1.54 10.83
C ASP A 80 3.13 -2.94 10.31
N ALA A 81 1.92 -3.16 9.78
CA ALA A 81 1.72 -4.29 8.88
C ALA A 81 2.37 -3.93 7.51
N PRO A 82 3.53 -4.52 7.16
CA PRO A 82 4.16 -4.26 5.88
C PRO A 82 3.23 -4.73 4.76
N GLY A 83 3.02 -3.90 3.76
CA GLY A 83 2.10 -4.28 2.70
C GLY A 83 2.10 -3.34 1.52
N TRP A 84 1.83 -3.94 0.36
CA TRP A 84 1.52 -3.20 -0.85
C TRP A 84 0.23 -2.38 -0.68
N LEU A 85 -0.79 -2.97 -0.06
CA LEU A 85 -2.04 -2.29 0.27
C LEU A 85 -1.97 -1.74 1.70
N THR A 86 -2.67 -0.63 1.94
CA THR A 86 -2.86 -0.12 3.30
C THR A 86 -3.57 -1.20 4.13
N PRO A 87 -2.99 -1.63 5.26
CA PRO A 87 -3.59 -2.65 6.09
C PRO A 87 -4.96 -2.21 6.60
N THR A 88 -5.88 -3.14 6.68
CA THR A 88 -7.19 -2.91 7.28
C THR A 88 -7.04 -2.94 8.79
N PRO A 89 -7.36 -1.85 9.50
CA PRO A 89 -7.30 -1.87 10.96
C PRO A 89 -8.32 -2.88 11.49
N PRO A 90 -7.98 -3.66 12.54
CA PRO A 90 -8.95 -4.50 13.19
C PRO A 90 -10.09 -3.63 13.73
N ARG A 91 -11.32 -4.11 13.62
CA ARG A 91 -12.52 -3.43 14.11
C ARG A 91 -13.15 -4.25 15.21
N ARG A 92 -13.60 -3.57 16.26
CA ARG A 92 -14.32 -4.20 17.35
C ARG A 92 -15.67 -3.51 17.52
N VAL A 93 -16.72 -4.31 17.49
CA VAL A 93 -18.09 -3.87 17.69
C VAL A 93 -18.46 -4.13 19.15
N LEU A 94 -19.04 -3.12 19.80
CA LEU A 94 -19.56 -3.20 21.16
C LEU A 94 -21.02 -2.77 21.15
N GLY A 95 -21.90 -3.54 21.79
CA GLY A 95 -23.28 -3.11 22.02
C GLY A 95 -23.36 -1.82 22.82
N PHE A 96 -24.43 -1.04 22.63
CA PHE A 96 -24.62 0.24 23.31
C PHE A 96 -24.48 0.19 24.84
N ALA A 97 -24.92 -0.91 25.47
CA ALA A 97 -24.87 -1.09 26.92
C ALA A 97 -23.56 -1.73 27.42
N GLU A 98 -22.63 -2.09 26.51
CA GLU A 98 -21.39 -2.74 26.89
C GLU A 98 -20.36 -1.74 27.44
N ALA A 99 -19.57 -2.21 28.43
CA ALA A 99 -18.50 -1.40 28.99
C ALA A 99 -17.45 -1.04 27.93
N GLY A 100 -17.10 0.24 27.85
CA GLY A 100 -16.13 0.77 26.88
C GLY A 100 -16.76 1.21 25.55
N ALA A 101 -18.05 1.00 25.33
CA ALA A 101 -18.74 1.58 24.17
C ALA A 101 -18.68 3.13 24.23
N GLY A 102 -18.32 3.77 23.12
CA GLY A 102 -18.12 5.22 23.04
C GLY A 102 -16.76 5.72 23.53
N VAL A 103 -15.83 4.83 23.91
CA VAL A 103 -14.48 5.20 24.36
C VAL A 103 -13.45 4.99 23.24
N GLY A 104 -12.55 5.96 23.05
CA GLY A 104 -11.46 5.89 22.09
C GLY A 104 -11.84 6.28 20.65
N ALA A 105 -11.03 5.84 19.68
CA ALA A 105 -11.30 6.07 18.26
C ALA A 105 -12.39 5.09 17.75
N GLY A 106 -13.48 5.63 17.22
CA GLY A 106 -14.59 4.84 16.72
C GLY A 106 -15.77 5.70 16.29
N VAL A 107 -16.86 5.03 15.93
CA VAL A 107 -18.11 5.69 15.54
C VAL A 107 -19.31 4.94 16.11
N TRP A 108 -20.37 5.67 16.45
CA TRP A 108 -21.65 5.07 16.77
C TRP A 108 -22.40 4.69 15.48
N VAL A 109 -22.97 3.50 15.46
CA VAL A 109 -23.66 2.92 14.32
C VAL A 109 -25.03 2.42 14.77
N ALA A 110 -26.07 2.87 14.09
CA ALA A 110 -27.39 2.27 14.19
C ALA A 110 -27.56 1.23 13.07
N THR A 111 -28.00 0.02 13.41
CA THR A 111 -28.47 -0.98 12.44
C THR A 111 -29.99 -0.99 12.45
N VAL A 112 -30.64 -0.99 11.29
CA VAL A 112 -32.10 -0.98 11.15
C VAL A 112 -32.53 -1.98 10.09
N GLU A 113 -33.45 -2.88 10.42
CA GLU A 113 -34.00 -3.83 9.46
C GLU A 113 -35.10 -3.16 8.65
N LEU A 114 -34.83 -2.88 7.37
CA LEU A 114 -35.79 -2.19 6.49
C LEU A 114 -36.72 -3.20 5.80
N PRO A 115 -38.05 -3.05 5.93
CA PRO A 115 -38.98 -3.91 5.23
C PRO A 115 -39.09 -3.50 3.75
N LEU A 116 -39.36 -4.47 2.87
CA LEU A 116 -39.49 -4.24 1.43
C LEU A 116 -40.65 -3.29 1.07
N ASP A 117 -41.73 -3.31 1.86
CA ASP A 117 -42.89 -2.42 1.70
C ASP A 117 -42.65 -0.99 2.23
N GLY A 118 -41.49 -0.74 2.86
CA GLY A 118 -41.10 0.57 3.39
C GLY A 118 -40.46 1.50 2.37
N ILE A 119 -40.25 1.06 1.13
CA ILE A 119 -39.60 1.85 0.08
C ILE A 119 -40.33 3.19 -0.12
N GLY A 120 -39.57 4.28 -0.14
CA GLY A 120 -40.09 5.65 -0.28
C GLY A 120 -40.44 6.34 1.03
N GLN A 121 -40.52 5.62 2.16
CA GLN A 121 -40.72 6.21 3.48
C GLN A 121 -39.40 6.83 4.01
N GLY A 122 -39.51 7.88 4.83
CA GLY A 122 -38.40 8.36 5.65
C GLY A 122 -38.20 7.50 6.90
N LEU A 123 -36.96 7.43 7.38
CA LEU A 123 -36.60 6.77 8.64
C LEU A 123 -36.38 7.82 9.73
N TRP A 124 -36.82 7.53 10.94
CA TRP A 124 -36.54 8.29 12.15
C TRP A 124 -35.69 7.44 13.10
N LEU A 125 -34.62 8.02 13.62
CA LEU A 125 -33.82 7.48 14.72
C LEU A 125 -34.02 8.38 15.94
N GLY A 126 -34.81 7.88 16.89
CA GLY A 126 -35.31 8.69 17.99
C GLY A 126 -36.16 9.86 17.47
N ARG A 127 -35.62 11.08 17.56
CA ARG A 127 -36.29 12.31 17.08
C ARG A 127 -35.68 12.89 15.80
N SER A 128 -34.58 12.32 15.32
CA SER A 128 -33.91 12.79 14.12
C SER A 128 -34.45 12.03 12.92
N ARG A 129 -34.92 12.75 11.89
CA ARG A 129 -35.24 12.15 10.61
C ARG A 129 -33.94 11.91 9.83
N VAL A 130 -33.72 10.69 9.38
CA VAL A 130 -32.59 10.29 8.55
C VAL A 130 -32.90 10.62 7.09
N PRO A 131 -32.06 11.40 6.39
CA PRO A 131 -32.25 11.69 4.98
C PRO A 131 -31.93 10.45 4.14
N MET A 132 -32.96 9.65 3.86
CA MET A 132 -32.81 8.41 3.10
C MET A 132 -32.86 8.64 1.59
N HIS A 133 -32.07 7.86 0.88
CA HIS A 133 -32.19 7.66 -0.55
C HIS A 133 -32.34 6.16 -0.83
N TRP A 134 -33.54 5.77 -1.27
CA TRP A 134 -33.84 4.38 -1.59
C TRP A 134 -33.20 3.99 -2.92
N LEU A 135 -32.27 3.06 -2.87
CA LEU A 135 -31.63 2.49 -4.05
C LEU A 135 -32.48 1.34 -4.60
N PRO A 136 -32.67 1.27 -5.93
CA PRO A 136 -33.36 0.15 -6.56
C PRO A 136 -32.53 -1.12 -6.47
N ASP A 137 -33.17 -2.28 -6.62
CA ASP A 137 -32.45 -3.53 -6.88
C ASP A 137 -31.66 -3.39 -8.20
N PRO A 138 -30.33 -3.60 -8.20
CA PRO A 138 -29.52 -3.48 -9.41
C PRO A 138 -29.99 -4.42 -10.54
N ARG A 139 -30.62 -5.57 -10.23
CA ARG A 139 -31.21 -6.46 -11.23
C ARG A 139 -32.36 -5.78 -11.98
N LEU A 140 -33.18 -4.98 -11.28
CA LEU A 140 -34.28 -4.24 -11.89
C LEU A 140 -33.77 -3.11 -12.80
N VAL A 141 -32.68 -2.43 -12.41
CA VAL A 141 -32.04 -1.38 -13.24
C VAL A 141 -31.62 -1.93 -14.61
N LEU A 142 -31.23 -3.20 -14.68
CA LEU A 142 -30.68 -3.83 -15.88
C LEU A 142 -31.68 -4.67 -16.69
N ARG A 143 -32.90 -4.90 -16.18
CA ARG A 143 -33.92 -5.70 -16.90
C ARG A 143 -34.25 -5.13 -18.28
N GLU A 144 -34.23 -3.82 -18.43
CA GLU A 144 -34.50 -3.13 -19.69
C GLU A 144 -33.35 -3.30 -20.69
N VAL A 145 -32.10 -3.37 -20.23
CA VAL A 145 -30.89 -3.45 -21.07
C VAL A 145 -30.64 -4.86 -21.60
N ALA A 146 -30.96 -5.88 -20.80
CA ALA A 146 -30.71 -7.29 -21.14
C ALA A 146 -31.48 -7.78 -22.38
N ALA A 147 -32.55 -7.09 -22.78
CA ALA A 147 -33.32 -7.42 -23.97
C ALA A 147 -32.62 -6.99 -25.29
N GLU A 148 -31.65 -6.08 -25.23
CA GLU A 148 -31.09 -5.41 -26.40
C GLU A 148 -29.61 -5.72 -26.70
N SER A 149 -28.84 -6.23 -25.72
CA SER A 149 -27.42 -6.53 -25.92
C SER A 149 -27.16 -7.96 -26.40
N ALA A 150 -26.68 -8.09 -27.64
CA ALA A 150 -26.19 -9.34 -28.23
C ALA A 150 -24.74 -9.70 -27.81
N THR A 151 -24.11 -8.92 -26.93
CA THR A 151 -22.76 -9.19 -26.44
C THR A 151 -22.81 -10.19 -25.29
N SER A 152 -21.84 -11.12 -25.24
CA SER A 152 -21.74 -12.12 -24.16
C SER A 152 -21.29 -11.52 -22.81
N GLU A 153 -21.04 -10.22 -22.74
CA GLU A 153 -20.57 -9.55 -21.52
C GLU A 153 -21.77 -9.18 -20.63
N THR A 154 -21.79 -9.70 -19.41
CA THR A 154 -22.78 -9.33 -18.40
C THR A 154 -22.22 -8.20 -17.52
N PRO A 155 -23.09 -7.32 -16.98
CA PRO A 155 -22.68 -6.27 -16.03
C PRO A 155 -22.00 -6.82 -14.77
N TRP A 156 -22.21 -8.11 -14.48
CA TRP A 156 -21.69 -8.83 -13.32
C TRP A 156 -20.48 -9.71 -13.65
N ALA A 157 -20.02 -9.77 -14.89
CA ALA A 157 -18.81 -10.52 -15.22
C ALA A 157 -17.60 -9.90 -14.49
N PRO A 158 -16.71 -10.72 -13.90
CA PRO A 158 -15.45 -10.22 -13.35
C PRO A 158 -14.67 -9.45 -14.43
N PRO A 159 -14.19 -8.23 -14.15
CA PRO A 159 -13.50 -7.42 -15.14
C PRO A 159 -12.06 -7.89 -15.40
N ALA A 160 -11.49 -8.68 -14.49
CA ALA A 160 -10.15 -9.26 -14.62
C ALA A 160 -10.20 -10.67 -15.24
N PRO A 161 -9.23 -11.01 -16.11
CA PRO A 161 -9.14 -12.35 -16.68
C PRO A 161 -8.85 -13.41 -15.61
N GLU A 162 -9.20 -14.66 -15.87
CA GLU A 162 -9.10 -15.76 -14.90
C GLU A 162 -7.69 -15.98 -14.35
N HIS A 163 -6.65 -15.91 -15.19
CA HIS A 163 -5.27 -16.07 -14.74
C HIS A 163 -4.86 -15.00 -13.70
N VAL A 164 -5.37 -13.77 -13.80
CA VAL A 164 -5.14 -12.73 -12.78
C VAL A 164 -5.90 -13.02 -11.49
N ARG A 165 -7.15 -13.49 -11.59
CA ARG A 165 -8.00 -13.78 -10.42
C ARG A 165 -7.49 -14.98 -9.61
N THR A 166 -6.90 -15.96 -10.29
CA THR A 166 -6.39 -17.19 -9.70
C THR A 166 -4.92 -17.10 -9.29
N ASP A 167 -4.21 -16.05 -9.70
CA ASP A 167 -2.81 -15.81 -9.35
C ASP A 167 -2.61 -15.78 -7.82
N PRO A 168 -1.68 -16.58 -7.26
CA PRO A 168 -1.45 -16.65 -5.82
C PRO A 168 -1.03 -15.31 -5.19
N SER A 169 -0.24 -14.50 -5.90
CA SER A 169 0.25 -13.20 -5.41
C SER A 169 -0.90 -12.21 -5.32
N VAL A 170 -1.72 -12.12 -6.37
CA VAL A 170 -2.93 -11.29 -6.37
C VAL A 170 -3.90 -11.71 -5.27
N ARG A 171 -4.16 -13.02 -5.13
CA ARG A 171 -5.06 -13.54 -4.07
C ARG A 171 -4.52 -13.26 -2.68
N SER A 172 -3.23 -13.47 -2.45
CA SER A 172 -2.59 -13.18 -1.16
C SER A 172 -2.75 -11.71 -0.78
N ILE A 173 -2.44 -10.79 -1.71
CA ILE A 173 -2.56 -9.35 -1.48
C ILE A 173 -4.03 -8.94 -1.28
N ALA A 174 -4.93 -9.40 -2.14
CA ALA A 174 -6.35 -9.02 -2.14
C ALA A 174 -7.14 -9.66 -1.00
N SER A 175 -6.69 -10.78 -0.42
CA SER A 175 -7.39 -11.47 0.67
C SER A 175 -7.61 -10.57 1.89
N SER A 176 -6.69 -9.66 2.16
CA SER A 176 -6.83 -8.65 3.24
C SER A 176 -8.09 -7.78 3.08
N LEU A 177 -8.53 -7.53 1.83
CA LEU A 177 -9.72 -6.76 1.55
C LEU A 177 -11.01 -7.55 1.82
N SER A 178 -10.97 -8.89 1.79
CA SER A 178 -12.14 -9.71 2.08
C SER A 178 -12.64 -9.55 3.52
N GLY A 179 -11.71 -9.29 4.45
CA GLY A 179 -11.98 -9.00 5.86
C GLY A 179 -12.32 -7.54 6.16
N ASP A 180 -12.31 -6.65 5.16
CA ASP A 180 -12.54 -5.22 5.36
C ASP A 180 -13.97 -4.83 4.95
N PRO A 181 -14.90 -4.55 5.89
CA PRO A 181 -16.26 -4.17 5.52
C PRO A 181 -16.35 -2.95 4.60
N LEU A 182 -15.37 -2.03 4.62
CA LEU A 182 -15.40 -0.86 3.74
C LEU A 182 -14.81 -1.13 2.34
N ARG A 183 -14.06 -2.22 2.18
CA ARG A 183 -13.31 -2.53 0.94
C ARG A 183 -13.59 -3.91 0.36
N ARG A 184 -14.41 -4.75 1.03
CA ARG A 184 -14.79 -6.09 0.56
C ARG A 184 -15.46 -6.07 -0.82
N TRP A 185 -16.18 -5.00 -1.13
CA TRP A 185 -16.74 -4.78 -2.47
C TRP A 185 -15.68 -4.86 -3.58
N ARG A 186 -14.44 -4.43 -3.31
CA ARG A 186 -13.35 -4.50 -4.30
C ARG A 186 -12.87 -5.93 -4.48
N TYR A 187 -12.77 -6.68 -3.39
CA TYR A 187 -12.45 -8.11 -3.44
C TYR A 187 -13.51 -8.87 -4.24
N ARG A 188 -14.81 -8.67 -3.94
CA ARG A 188 -15.93 -9.23 -4.72
C ARG A 188 -15.85 -8.78 -6.18
N LEU A 189 -15.67 -7.49 -6.46
CA LEU A 189 -15.53 -6.98 -7.84
C LEU A 189 -14.42 -7.70 -8.62
N LEU A 190 -13.30 -8.00 -7.98
CA LEU A 190 -12.21 -8.76 -8.59
C LEU A 190 -12.57 -10.25 -8.78
N ALA A 191 -13.15 -10.88 -7.76
CA ALA A 191 -13.40 -12.32 -7.73
C ALA A 191 -14.60 -12.73 -8.61
N ASP A 192 -15.74 -12.07 -8.44
CA ASP A 192 -17.04 -12.43 -9.00
C ASP A 192 -17.74 -11.29 -9.76
N GLY A 193 -17.09 -10.13 -9.90
CA GLY A 193 -17.64 -8.99 -10.63
C GLY A 193 -18.73 -8.22 -9.88
N LEU A 194 -18.84 -8.41 -8.55
CA LEU A 194 -19.94 -7.91 -7.72
C LEU A 194 -21.30 -8.50 -8.11
N ALA A 195 -21.32 -9.77 -8.53
CA ALA A 195 -22.57 -10.44 -8.86
C ALA A 195 -23.54 -10.44 -7.66
N PRO A 196 -24.82 -10.06 -7.85
CA PRO A 196 -25.82 -10.16 -6.81
C PRO A 196 -26.07 -11.63 -6.44
N GLU A 197 -26.23 -11.92 -5.16
CA GLU A 197 -26.52 -13.27 -4.66
C GLU A 197 -27.89 -13.75 -5.14
N ASP A 198 -27.98 -14.98 -5.64
CA ASP A 198 -29.21 -15.58 -6.15
C ASP A 198 -30.17 -16.00 -5.02
N GLU A 199 -29.67 -16.17 -3.80
CA GLU A 199 -30.50 -16.53 -2.66
C GLU A 199 -31.42 -15.36 -2.23
N PRO A 200 -32.70 -15.66 -1.93
CA PRO A 200 -33.59 -14.69 -1.34
C PRO A 200 -33.03 -14.27 0.02
N TYR A 201 -32.74 -12.97 0.15
CA TYR A 201 -32.24 -12.38 1.38
C TYR A 201 -33.02 -12.87 2.61
N ARG A 202 -32.32 -13.43 3.59
CA ARG A 202 -32.90 -13.79 4.88
C ARG A 202 -32.99 -12.53 5.74
N PRO A 203 -34.19 -12.06 6.11
CA PRO A 203 -34.33 -10.90 6.98
C PRO A 203 -33.73 -11.17 8.36
N GLY A 204 -33.08 -10.16 8.92
CA GLY A 204 -32.48 -10.22 10.25
C GLY A 204 -30.97 -10.00 10.27
N LEU A 205 -30.48 -9.31 11.30
CA LEU A 205 -29.03 -9.20 11.56
C LEU A 205 -28.37 -10.58 11.78
N LEU A 206 -29.08 -11.53 12.40
CA LEU A 206 -28.58 -12.89 12.68
C LEU A 206 -28.43 -13.75 11.41
N GLY A 207 -29.28 -13.53 10.41
CA GLY A 207 -29.19 -14.25 9.13
C GLY A 207 -27.90 -13.95 8.36
N LEU A 208 -27.17 -12.90 8.72
CA LEU A 208 -25.90 -12.51 8.11
C LEU A 208 -24.70 -13.36 8.59
N LEU A 209 -24.82 -14.06 9.73
CA LEU A 209 -23.72 -14.83 10.32
C LEU A 209 -23.60 -16.26 9.78
N GLU A 210 -24.60 -16.72 9.03
CA GLU A 210 -24.65 -18.10 8.51
C GLU A 210 -23.86 -18.29 7.21
N ASP A 211 -23.41 -17.20 6.59
CA ASP A 211 -22.73 -17.25 5.28
C ASP A 211 -21.25 -17.61 5.43
N GLU A 212 -20.82 -18.65 4.71
CA GLU A 212 -19.42 -19.03 4.61
C GLU A 212 -18.58 -17.87 4.03
N GLY A 213 -17.59 -17.40 4.80
CA GLY A 213 -16.76 -16.25 4.43
C GLY A 213 -17.28 -14.88 4.91
N GLY A 214 -18.33 -14.85 5.74
CA GLY A 214 -18.75 -13.64 6.46
C GLY A 214 -17.67 -13.10 7.41
N LEU A 215 -17.82 -11.85 7.82
CA LEU A 215 -16.85 -11.16 8.69
C LEU A 215 -16.84 -11.62 10.16
N GLY A 216 -17.71 -12.58 10.52
CA GLY A 216 -17.88 -13.08 11.89
C GLY A 216 -18.64 -12.14 12.84
N ASP A 217 -18.81 -10.87 12.47
CA ASP A 217 -19.62 -9.88 13.18
C ASP A 217 -20.73 -9.35 12.26
N ALA A 218 -21.97 -9.37 12.74
CA ALA A 218 -23.13 -9.06 11.91
C ALA A 218 -23.25 -7.56 11.55
N VAL A 219 -22.73 -6.66 12.37
CA VAL A 219 -22.72 -5.21 12.10
C VAL A 219 -21.68 -4.89 11.02
N LEU A 220 -20.49 -5.51 11.12
CA LEU A 220 -19.48 -5.39 10.08
C LEU A 220 -19.98 -6.01 8.76
N GLU A 221 -20.62 -7.17 8.82
CA GLU A 221 -21.22 -7.84 7.66
C GLU A 221 -22.30 -6.97 6.99
N ALA A 222 -23.21 -6.39 7.77
CA ALA A 222 -24.22 -5.45 7.26
C ALA A 222 -23.56 -4.23 6.58
N THR A 223 -22.49 -3.69 7.17
CA THR A 223 -21.72 -2.57 6.60
C THR A 223 -21.12 -2.95 5.25
N ALA A 224 -20.57 -4.16 5.14
CA ALA A 224 -19.99 -4.67 3.93
C ALA A 224 -21.03 -4.84 2.82
N ARG A 225 -22.16 -5.47 3.12
CA ARG A 225 -23.25 -5.67 2.14
C ARG A 225 -23.87 -4.36 1.68
N GLN A 226 -24.06 -3.38 2.57
CA GLN A 226 -24.55 -2.07 2.18
C GLN A 226 -23.57 -1.37 1.23
N THR A 227 -22.27 -1.43 1.52
CA THR A 227 -21.24 -0.83 0.64
C THR A 227 -21.19 -1.53 -0.71
N GLU A 228 -21.26 -2.86 -0.74
CA GLU A 228 -21.33 -3.64 -1.99
C GLU A 228 -22.56 -3.30 -2.81
N ALA A 229 -23.73 -3.20 -2.17
CA ALA A 229 -24.97 -2.90 -2.87
C ALA A 229 -24.96 -1.47 -3.46
N ARG A 230 -24.40 -0.50 -2.73
CA ARG A 230 -24.12 0.86 -3.24
C ARG A 230 -23.27 0.79 -4.52
N TRP A 231 -22.17 0.03 -4.53
CA TRP A 231 -21.35 -0.14 -5.73
C TRP A 231 -22.08 -0.87 -6.86
N ARG A 232 -22.82 -1.95 -6.57
CA ARG A 232 -23.61 -2.69 -7.57
C ARG A 232 -24.60 -1.78 -8.27
N VAL A 233 -25.37 -0.99 -7.51
CA VAL A 233 -26.35 -0.04 -8.07
C VAL A 233 -25.64 1.02 -8.89
N GLY A 234 -24.61 1.69 -8.34
CA GLY A 234 -23.87 2.73 -9.07
C GLY A 234 -23.27 2.25 -10.39
N LEU A 235 -22.71 1.05 -10.41
CA LEU A 235 -22.19 0.41 -11.63
C LEU A 235 -23.29 0.00 -12.60
N ALA A 236 -24.45 -0.49 -12.11
CA ALA A 236 -25.60 -0.81 -12.95
C ALA A 236 -26.18 0.43 -13.65
N TRP A 237 -26.28 1.57 -12.95
CA TRP A 237 -26.69 2.84 -13.54
C TRP A 237 -25.74 3.29 -14.65
N LEU A 238 -24.42 3.23 -14.38
CA LEU A 238 -23.43 3.56 -15.40
C LEU A 238 -23.47 2.59 -16.57
N TRP A 239 -23.64 1.29 -16.32
CA TRP A 239 -23.73 0.28 -17.38
C TRP A 239 -24.93 0.50 -18.29
N ARG A 240 -26.09 0.87 -17.72
CA ARG A 240 -27.28 1.20 -18.51
C ARG A 240 -27.06 2.40 -19.43
N GLU A 241 -26.24 3.37 -19.02
CA GLU A 241 -25.98 4.58 -19.80
C GLU A 241 -24.82 4.42 -20.80
N ASP A 242 -23.74 3.74 -20.41
CA ASP A 242 -22.53 3.51 -21.21
C ASP A 242 -21.83 2.21 -20.73
N PRO A 243 -22.17 1.03 -21.30
CA PRO A 243 -21.60 -0.26 -20.91
C PRO A 243 -20.08 -0.30 -21.06
N ALA A 244 -19.53 0.30 -22.11
CA ALA A 244 -18.10 0.32 -22.38
C ALA A 244 -17.35 1.13 -21.30
N LEU A 245 -17.88 2.28 -20.91
CA LEU A 245 -17.32 3.09 -19.82
C LEU A 245 -17.44 2.39 -18.47
N ALA A 246 -18.58 1.74 -18.19
CA ALA A 246 -18.74 0.93 -16.98
C ALA A 246 -17.69 -0.18 -16.90
N GLN A 247 -17.44 -0.89 -18.01
CA GLN A 247 -16.42 -1.94 -18.06
C GLN A 247 -15.00 -1.38 -17.88
N ARG A 248 -14.69 -0.22 -18.50
CA ARG A 248 -13.43 0.49 -18.26
C ARG A 248 -13.25 0.88 -16.79
N LEU A 249 -14.31 1.38 -16.15
CA LEU A 249 -14.30 1.74 -14.74
C LEU A 249 -14.06 0.51 -13.86
N LYS A 250 -14.82 -0.58 -14.07
CA LYS A 250 -14.65 -1.85 -13.34
C LYS A 250 -13.21 -2.35 -13.44
N ARG A 251 -12.65 -2.42 -14.65
CA ARG A 251 -11.25 -2.81 -14.88
C ARG A 251 -10.28 -1.91 -14.13
N ARG A 252 -10.53 -0.60 -14.07
CA ARG A 252 -9.67 0.33 -13.32
C ARG A 252 -9.76 0.13 -11.81
N LEU A 253 -10.96 -0.09 -11.26
CA LEU A 253 -11.20 -0.25 -9.82
C LEU A 253 -10.56 -1.50 -9.21
N VAL A 254 -10.27 -2.51 -10.04
CA VAL A 254 -9.54 -3.74 -9.67
C VAL A 254 -8.35 -4.01 -10.60
N ALA A 255 -7.73 -2.95 -11.13
CA ALA A 255 -6.58 -3.09 -12.03
C ALA A 255 -5.42 -3.83 -11.35
N VAL A 256 -4.80 -4.75 -12.07
CA VAL A 256 -3.59 -5.50 -11.69
C VAL A 256 -2.58 -5.30 -12.80
N ALA A 257 -1.33 -5.05 -12.44
CA ALA A 257 -0.24 -4.95 -13.41
C ALA A 257 0.79 -6.07 -13.21
N SER A 258 1.48 -6.36 -14.31
CA SER A 258 2.63 -7.26 -14.37
C SER A 258 3.93 -6.50 -14.06
N PHE A 259 4.72 -7.04 -13.14
CA PHE A 259 6.02 -6.51 -12.75
C PHE A 259 7.13 -7.52 -13.05
N PRO A 260 8.24 -7.11 -13.68
CA PRO A 260 9.39 -7.98 -13.85
C PRO A 260 9.98 -8.30 -12.48
N ARG A 261 10.23 -9.58 -12.23
CA ARG A 261 10.89 -10.02 -11.00
C ARG A 261 12.35 -9.60 -11.04
N ASP A 262 12.82 -8.91 -9.99
CA ASP A 262 14.21 -8.46 -9.85
C ASP A 262 14.76 -7.69 -11.07
N GLY A 263 13.87 -7.04 -11.83
CA GLY A 263 14.20 -6.31 -13.04
C GLY A 263 14.75 -7.17 -14.20
N ARG A 264 14.60 -8.49 -14.15
CA ARG A 264 15.06 -9.41 -15.19
C ARG A 264 13.96 -9.71 -16.21
N VAL A 265 14.35 -9.72 -17.48
CA VAL A 265 13.48 -10.13 -18.59
C VAL A 265 13.50 -11.65 -18.70
N GLY A 266 12.33 -12.29 -18.67
CA GLY A 266 12.17 -13.74 -18.93
C GLY A 266 11.84 -14.59 -17.70
N GLU A 267 11.81 -14.03 -16.49
CA GLU A 267 11.22 -14.70 -15.32
C GLU A 267 9.71 -14.45 -15.26
N ASP A 268 8.98 -15.33 -14.56
CA ASP A 268 7.53 -15.17 -14.36
C ASP A 268 7.26 -13.83 -13.66
N PRO A 269 6.43 -12.95 -14.25
CA PRO A 269 6.17 -11.66 -13.67
C PRO A 269 5.38 -11.78 -12.38
N VAL A 270 5.64 -10.86 -11.44
CA VAL A 270 4.80 -10.71 -10.27
C VAL A 270 3.58 -9.88 -10.65
N LEU A 271 2.39 -10.45 -10.46
CA LEU A 271 1.14 -9.72 -10.62
C LEU A 271 0.78 -9.01 -9.32
N ALA A 272 0.55 -7.70 -9.40
CA ALA A 272 0.19 -6.91 -8.23
C ALA A 272 -0.89 -5.85 -8.52
N PRO A 273 -1.77 -5.56 -7.55
CA PRO A 273 -2.76 -4.49 -7.68
C PRO A 273 -2.18 -3.13 -8.07
N VAL A 274 -2.83 -2.41 -8.98
CA VAL A 274 -2.47 -1.02 -9.36
C VAL A 274 -3.70 -0.12 -9.43
N TRP A 275 -4.78 -0.54 -8.78
CA TRP A 275 -6.04 0.20 -8.73
C TRP A 275 -5.93 1.52 -7.95
N PRO A 276 -6.88 2.45 -8.13
CA PRO A 276 -6.97 3.66 -7.34
C PRO A 276 -7.00 3.37 -5.83
N SER A 277 -6.10 4.01 -5.08
CA SER A 277 -5.94 3.83 -3.63
C SER A 277 -6.46 5.01 -2.80
N GLU A 278 -6.94 6.08 -3.44
CA GLU A 278 -7.42 7.28 -2.75
C GLU A 278 -8.90 7.15 -2.35
N ASP A 279 -9.14 6.77 -1.10
CA ASP A 279 -10.50 6.53 -0.59
C ASP A 279 -11.44 7.74 -0.71
N ALA A 280 -10.91 8.96 -0.61
CA ALA A 280 -11.71 10.18 -0.77
C ALA A 280 -12.25 10.32 -2.20
N ALA A 281 -11.44 10.03 -3.21
CA ALA A 281 -11.84 10.07 -4.61
C ALA A 281 -12.82 8.93 -4.96
N LEU A 282 -12.64 7.75 -4.36
CA LEU A 282 -13.54 6.61 -4.53
C LEU A 282 -14.93 6.86 -3.94
N GLU A 283 -15.01 7.44 -2.74
CA GLU A 283 -16.31 7.80 -2.14
C GLU A 283 -17.01 8.89 -2.95
N GLU A 284 -16.26 9.86 -3.48
CA GLU A 284 -16.81 10.90 -4.34
C GLU A 284 -17.34 10.34 -5.66
N LEU A 285 -16.61 9.40 -6.26
CA LEU A 285 -17.07 8.63 -7.41
C LEU A 285 -18.36 7.87 -7.09
N LEU A 286 -18.40 7.14 -5.97
CA LEU A 286 -19.59 6.37 -5.57
C LEU A 286 -20.80 7.28 -5.36
N ARG A 287 -20.61 8.41 -4.67
CA ARG A 287 -21.64 9.43 -4.47
C ARG A 287 -22.16 9.98 -5.81
N THR A 288 -21.26 10.23 -6.76
CA THR A 288 -21.60 10.67 -8.12
C THR A 288 -22.41 9.61 -8.85
N LEU A 289 -22.00 8.33 -8.78
CA LEU A 289 -22.72 7.24 -9.43
C LEU A 289 -24.14 7.09 -8.89
N LEU A 290 -24.32 7.31 -7.59
CA LEU A 290 -25.59 7.17 -6.89
C LEU A 290 -26.44 8.44 -6.80
N ASP A 291 -26.02 9.56 -7.39
CA ASP A 291 -26.80 10.80 -7.34
C ASP A 291 -28.04 10.69 -8.25
N PRO A 292 -29.27 10.72 -7.70
CA PRO A 292 -30.50 10.66 -8.49
C PRO A 292 -30.80 11.97 -9.22
N THR A 293 -30.16 13.08 -8.82
CA THR A 293 -30.41 14.42 -9.39
C THR A 293 -29.52 14.71 -10.60
N LEU A 294 -28.51 13.89 -10.85
CA LEU A 294 -27.67 14.04 -12.03
C LEU A 294 -28.47 13.74 -13.29
N ALA A 295 -28.51 14.72 -14.19
CA ALA A 295 -29.08 14.56 -15.52
C ALA A 295 -28.38 13.42 -16.29
N ALA A 296 -29.13 12.77 -17.18
CA ALA A 296 -28.60 11.75 -18.09
C ALA A 296 -27.37 12.31 -18.85
N GLY A 297 -26.29 11.52 -18.93
CA GLY A 297 -25.04 11.92 -19.57
C GLY A 297 -24.01 12.58 -18.63
N ARG A 298 -24.43 13.30 -17.58
CA ARG A 298 -23.49 13.90 -16.60
C ARG A 298 -22.72 12.86 -15.81
N ARG A 299 -23.34 11.71 -15.52
CA ARG A 299 -22.68 10.60 -14.80
C ARG A 299 -21.50 10.02 -15.62
N PRO A 300 -21.66 9.64 -16.90
CA PRO A 300 -20.54 9.28 -17.77
C PRO A 300 -19.44 10.34 -17.85
N GLU A 301 -19.79 11.64 -18.00
CA GLU A 301 -18.79 12.72 -18.03
C GLU A 301 -17.92 12.75 -16.77
N ARG A 302 -18.54 12.66 -15.58
CA ARG A 302 -17.82 12.66 -14.30
C ARG A 302 -16.97 11.41 -14.11
N VAL A 303 -17.44 10.26 -14.58
CA VAL A 303 -16.66 9.01 -14.54
C VAL A 303 -15.44 9.10 -15.47
N ARG A 304 -15.57 9.68 -16.66
CA ARG A 304 -14.41 9.94 -17.56
C ARG A 304 -13.41 10.86 -16.88
N ALA A 305 -13.86 11.98 -16.33
CA ALA A 305 -13.00 12.89 -15.56
C ALA A 305 -12.31 12.21 -14.37
N TYR A 306 -13.00 11.29 -13.67
CA TYR A 306 -12.39 10.47 -12.63
C TYR A 306 -11.29 9.56 -13.21
N LEU A 307 -11.56 8.86 -14.30
CA LEU A 307 -10.57 7.97 -14.95
C LEU A 307 -9.36 8.74 -15.48
N ASP A 308 -9.58 9.91 -16.08
CA ASP A 308 -8.54 10.77 -16.65
C ASP A 308 -7.67 11.42 -15.55
N SER A 309 -8.19 11.54 -14.33
CA SER A 309 -7.40 12.02 -13.17
C SER A 309 -6.56 10.92 -12.50
N GLN A 310 -6.73 9.65 -12.89
CA GLN A 310 -5.93 8.57 -12.34
C GLN A 310 -4.51 8.57 -12.94
N PRO A 311 -3.49 8.14 -12.17
CA PRO A 311 -2.15 7.97 -12.72
C PRO A 311 -2.15 6.98 -13.89
N GLU A 312 -1.76 7.45 -15.08
CA GLU A 312 -1.67 6.61 -16.28
C GLU A 312 -0.38 5.79 -16.32
N ARG A 313 0.70 6.34 -15.76
CA ARG A 313 2.05 5.77 -15.82
C ARG A 313 2.82 6.11 -14.55
N VAL A 314 3.77 5.26 -14.22
CA VAL A 314 4.64 5.41 -13.04
C VAL A 314 6.06 5.05 -13.45
N ALA A 315 7.05 5.84 -13.03
CA ALA A 315 8.46 5.53 -13.24
C ALA A 315 9.24 5.60 -11.92
N TRP A 316 10.22 4.74 -11.69
CA TRP A 316 11.05 4.83 -10.49
C TRP A 316 12.44 4.26 -10.75
N VAL A 317 13.42 4.74 -10.01
CA VAL A 317 14.80 4.28 -10.11
C VAL A 317 14.90 2.91 -9.45
N LEU A 318 15.40 1.92 -10.19
CA LEU A 318 15.70 0.59 -9.67
C LEU A 318 17.16 0.48 -9.24
N GLU A 319 18.08 1.01 -10.04
CA GLU A 319 19.51 0.95 -9.76
C GLU A 319 20.20 2.16 -10.36
N ARG A 320 21.02 2.85 -9.56
CA ARG A 320 21.77 4.04 -10.03
C ARG A 320 23.10 3.67 -10.71
N HIS A 321 23.56 2.44 -10.49
CA HIS A 321 24.88 1.95 -10.88
C HIS A 321 24.79 0.49 -11.33
N GLY A 322 24.09 0.26 -12.45
CA GLY A 322 24.03 -1.03 -13.11
C GLY A 322 25.33 -1.37 -13.84
N PRO A 323 25.35 -2.51 -14.55
CA PRO A 323 26.47 -2.89 -15.40
C PRO A 323 26.87 -1.75 -16.36
N PRO A 324 28.17 -1.55 -16.61
CA PRO A 324 28.60 -0.56 -17.60
C PRO A 324 28.08 -0.96 -18.98
N GLY A 325 27.56 0.00 -19.74
CA GLY A 325 27.19 -0.22 -21.13
C GLY A 325 28.39 -0.01 -22.08
N PRO A 326 28.12 0.22 -23.38
CA PRO A 326 29.16 0.37 -24.39
C PRO A 326 30.10 1.56 -24.16
N GLY A 327 29.61 2.63 -23.53
CA GLY A 327 30.41 3.81 -23.18
C GLY A 327 31.28 3.62 -21.94
N GLY A 328 31.15 2.50 -21.23
CA GLY A 328 31.90 2.19 -20.02
C GLY A 328 31.46 2.98 -18.79
N THR A 329 30.37 3.75 -18.86
CA THR A 329 29.74 4.39 -17.71
C THR A 329 28.70 3.44 -17.10
N PRO A 330 28.56 3.37 -15.77
CA PRO A 330 27.50 2.59 -15.15
C PRO A 330 26.13 3.02 -15.66
N ALA A 331 25.33 2.06 -16.13
CA ALA A 331 23.98 2.34 -16.57
C ALA A 331 23.07 2.68 -15.38
N VAL A 332 22.18 3.66 -15.55
CA VAL A 332 21.07 3.88 -14.64
C VAL A 332 19.88 3.06 -15.13
N THR A 333 19.27 2.31 -14.23
CA THR A 333 18.12 1.46 -14.50
C THR A 333 16.87 2.04 -13.87
N VAL A 334 15.83 2.23 -14.68
CA VAL A 334 14.54 2.79 -14.30
C VAL A 334 13.44 1.80 -14.69
N ALA A 335 12.55 1.50 -13.77
CA ALA A 335 11.31 0.81 -14.11
C ALA A 335 10.25 1.81 -14.57
N LEU A 336 9.49 1.41 -15.59
CA LEU A 336 8.40 2.19 -16.17
C LEU A 336 7.15 1.31 -16.27
N ALA A 337 6.11 1.67 -15.55
CA ALA A 337 4.80 1.01 -15.56
C ALA A 337 3.80 1.79 -16.41
N ASN A 338 3.09 1.08 -17.29
CA ASN A 338 1.93 1.56 -18.03
C ASN A 338 0.66 1.04 -17.36
N LEU A 339 -0.13 1.92 -16.77
CA LEU A 339 -1.37 1.62 -16.07
C LEU A 339 -2.62 1.86 -16.94
N THR A 340 -2.43 2.13 -18.24
CA THR A 340 -3.51 2.30 -19.19
C THR A 340 -3.95 0.95 -19.78
N SER A 341 -5.09 0.95 -20.46
CA SER A 341 -5.62 -0.24 -21.15
C SER A 341 -4.97 -0.52 -22.50
N THR A 342 -4.06 0.34 -22.95
CA THR A 342 -3.42 0.26 -24.27
C THR A 342 -1.91 0.21 -24.13
N GLY A 343 -1.24 -0.63 -24.93
CA GLY A 343 0.21 -0.63 -25.00
C GLY A 343 0.76 0.71 -25.51
N THR A 344 1.99 1.03 -25.17
CA THR A 344 2.69 2.23 -25.65
C THR A 344 4.18 1.95 -25.86
N LEU A 345 4.96 2.94 -26.28
CA LEU A 345 6.42 2.87 -26.34
C LEU A 345 6.99 3.70 -25.19
N GLY A 346 7.97 3.14 -24.50
CA GLY A 346 8.69 3.80 -23.41
C GLY A 346 10.18 3.88 -23.70
N TRP A 347 10.81 4.95 -23.21
CA TRP A 347 12.24 5.17 -23.35
C TRP A 347 12.76 6.09 -22.25
N LEU A 348 14.08 6.11 -22.08
CA LEU A 348 14.77 7.07 -21.24
C LEU A 348 15.53 8.06 -22.12
N SER A 349 15.62 9.30 -21.65
CA SER A 349 16.55 10.29 -22.19
C SER A 349 17.31 10.95 -21.04
N ALA A 350 18.55 11.34 -21.28
CA ALA A 350 19.37 12.09 -20.34
C ALA A 350 19.78 13.41 -20.99
N ASP A 351 19.78 14.50 -20.22
CA ASP A 351 20.17 15.82 -20.72
C ASP A 351 21.61 15.78 -21.28
N GLY A 352 21.78 16.16 -22.55
CA GLY A 352 23.08 16.14 -23.23
C GLY A 352 23.49 14.78 -23.81
N SER A 353 22.65 13.74 -23.68
CA SER A 353 22.83 12.51 -24.47
C SER A 353 22.47 12.80 -25.94
N GLY A 354 23.48 12.81 -26.82
CA GLY A 354 23.27 12.93 -28.27
C GLY A 354 22.79 11.63 -28.94
N ALA A 355 22.63 10.54 -28.18
CA ALA A 355 22.18 9.26 -28.70
C ALA A 355 20.67 9.25 -28.96
N ALA A 356 20.26 8.60 -30.04
CA ALA A 356 18.85 8.32 -30.29
C ALA A 356 18.31 7.41 -29.18
N PRO A 357 17.10 7.68 -28.62
CA PRO A 357 16.54 6.86 -27.56
C PRO A 357 16.16 5.47 -28.08
N GLU A 358 16.44 4.44 -27.28
CA GLU A 358 15.95 3.08 -27.54
C GLU A 358 14.48 2.97 -27.12
N LEU A 359 13.60 2.75 -28.09
CA LEU A 359 12.16 2.62 -27.85
C LEU A 359 11.81 1.18 -27.47
N THR A 360 11.25 1.00 -26.28
CA THR A 360 10.84 -0.31 -25.75
C THR A 360 9.31 -0.38 -25.67
N PRO A 361 8.67 -1.44 -26.21
CA PRO A 361 7.24 -1.65 -26.01
C PRO A 361 6.89 -1.82 -24.53
N VAL A 362 5.92 -1.05 -24.04
CA VAL A 362 5.37 -1.16 -22.69
C VAL A 362 3.91 -1.62 -22.80
N PRO A 363 3.62 -2.92 -22.60
CA PRO A 363 2.27 -3.45 -22.69
C PRO A 363 1.30 -2.75 -21.73
N ALA A 364 0.00 -2.85 -22.02
CA ALA A 364 -1.04 -2.38 -21.11
C ALA A 364 -0.95 -3.12 -19.77
N MET A 365 -1.15 -2.42 -18.65
CA MET A 365 -1.09 -3.00 -17.30
C MET A 365 0.19 -3.82 -17.07
N SER A 366 1.34 -3.30 -17.48
CA SER A 366 2.63 -3.94 -17.31
C SER A 366 3.69 -2.91 -17.01
N SER A 367 4.80 -3.36 -16.45
CA SER A 367 6.03 -2.56 -16.37
C SER A 367 7.16 -3.20 -17.14
N VAL A 368 8.12 -2.35 -17.51
CA VAL A 368 9.37 -2.73 -18.16
C VAL A 368 10.54 -2.09 -17.41
N VAL A 369 11.73 -2.64 -17.61
CA VAL A 369 12.97 -2.08 -17.13
C VAL A 369 13.71 -1.44 -18.29
N LEU A 370 14.10 -0.18 -18.12
CA LEU A 370 14.84 0.60 -19.10
C LEU A 370 16.19 0.96 -18.50
N ALA A 371 17.25 0.89 -19.31
CA ALA A 371 18.60 1.26 -18.91
C ALA A 371 19.09 2.41 -19.80
N ILE A 372 19.84 3.35 -19.21
CA ILE A 372 20.49 4.43 -19.96
C ILE A 372 21.87 4.70 -19.37
N GLU A 373 22.86 4.87 -20.23
CA GLU A 373 24.15 5.42 -19.84
C GLU A 373 24.03 6.94 -19.74
N PRO A 374 24.23 7.54 -18.55
CA PRO A 374 24.25 8.99 -18.44
C PRO A 374 25.45 9.57 -19.22
N PRO A 375 25.32 10.77 -19.78
CA PRO A 375 26.33 11.33 -20.67
C PRO A 375 27.64 11.61 -19.92
N GLY A 376 28.74 11.09 -20.48
CA GLY A 376 30.13 11.45 -20.18
C GLY A 376 30.70 10.89 -18.87
N PRO A 377 31.84 10.16 -18.89
CA PRO A 377 32.53 9.78 -17.66
C PRO A 377 33.07 10.98 -16.88
N ALA A 378 33.34 12.12 -17.53
CA ALA A 378 33.88 13.32 -16.89
C ALA A 378 32.85 13.98 -15.95
N THR A 379 31.62 14.18 -16.40
CA THR A 379 30.49 14.72 -15.61
C THR A 379 30.07 13.77 -14.49
N TRP A 380 30.03 12.46 -14.79
CA TRP A 380 29.71 11.43 -13.80
C TRP A 380 30.78 11.31 -12.70
N ARG A 381 32.07 11.36 -13.06
CA ARG A 381 33.18 11.28 -12.09
C ARG A 381 33.40 12.58 -11.32
N ALA A 382 33.11 13.73 -11.93
CA ALA A 382 33.30 15.02 -11.26
C ALA A 382 32.24 15.31 -10.19
N GLY A 383 31.19 14.49 -10.06
CA GLY A 383 30.16 14.64 -9.03
C GLY A 383 29.35 15.94 -9.15
N VAL A 384 29.33 16.56 -10.33
CA VAL A 384 28.73 17.88 -10.55
C VAL A 384 27.21 17.75 -10.70
N GLY A 385 26.52 17.67 -9.56
CA GLY A 385 25.06 17.78 -9.45
C GLY A 385 24.25 16.58 -9.96
N PRO A 386 22.96 16.48 -9.57
CA PRO A 386 22.08 15.39 -10.00
C PRO A 386 21.95 15.33 -11.52
N VAL A 387 22.11 14.14 -12.09
CA VAL A 387 21.77 13.87 -13.49
C VAL A 387 20.25 13.82 -13.59
N ARG A 388 19.68 14.63 -14.49
CA ARG A 388 18.26 14.59 -14.82
C ARG A 388 18.03 13.58 -15.92
N LEU A 389 17.21 12.59 -15.63
CA LEU A 389 16.71 11.63 -16.59
C LEU A 389 15.24 11.92 -16.83
N SER A 390 14.80 11.82 -18.07
CA SER A 390 13.39 11.88 -18.42
C SER A 390 12.94 10.49 -18.85
N ALA A 391 12.00 9.92 -18.12
CA ALA A 391 11.32 8.69 -18.48
C ALA A 391 10.07 9.06 -19.29
N HIS A 392 9.94 8.46 -20.47
CA HIS A 392 8.85 8.71 -21.40
C HIS A 392 8.01 7.46 -21.60
N ALA A 393 6.70 7.61 -21.76
CA ALA A 393 5.83 6.59 -22.31
C ALA A 393 4.75 7.22 -23.18
N GLY A 394 4.91 7.12 -24.50
CA GLY A 394 4.14 7.91 -25.46
C GLY A 394 4.39 9.40 -25.24
N GLN A 395 3.33 10.19 -25.02
CA GLN A 395 3.45 11.63 -24.76
C GLN A 395 3.67 11.98 -23.28
N TRP A 396 3.56 11.00 -22.38
CA TRP A 396 3.79 11.23 -20.96
C TRP A 396 5.29 11.25 -20.68
N VAL A 397 5.71 12.24 -19.89
CA VAL A 397 7.10 12.44 -19.50
C VAL A 397 7.17 12.62 -17.99
N ARG A 398 8.22 12.05 -17.39
CA ARG A 398 8.56 12.32 -16.01
C ARG A 398 10.05 12.48 -15.82
N GLU A 399 10.42 13.56 -15.15
CA GLU A 399 11.79 13.80 -14.71
C GLU A 399 12.11 12.99 -13.44
N LEU A 400 13.29 12.39 -13.44
CA LEU A 400 13.90 11.64 -12.34
C LEU A 400 15.26 12.26 -12.07
N ALA A 401 15.51 12.60 -10.80
CA ALA A 401 16.81 13.08 -10.36
C ALA A 401 17.63 11.90 -9.85
N VAL A 402 18.80 11.68 -10.45
CA VAL A 402 19.71 10.60 -10.07
C VAL A 402 21.02 11.22 -9.58
N ALA A 403 21.43 10.85 -8.37
CA ALA A 403 22.72 11.31 -7.84
C ALA A 403 23.85 10.85 -8.79
N PRO A 404 24.78 11.75 -9.16
CA PRO A 404 25.86 11.41 -10.07
C PRO A 404 26.87 10.53 -9.35
N GLY A 405 27.45 9.57 -10.06
CA GLY A 405 28.71 8.98 -9.64
C GLY A 405 28.65 8.10 -8.40
N ALA A 406 29.80 7.49 -8.14
CA ALA A 406 30.04 6.82 -6.87
C ALA A 406 30.10 7.84 -5.73
N ARG A 407 29.43 7.53 -4.62
CA ARG A 407 29.48 8.37 -3.42
C ARG A 407 30.89 8.33 -2.84
N PRO A 408 31.56 9.46 -2.62
CA PRO A 408 32.84 9.46 -1.95
C PRO A 408 32.63 9.02 -0.49
N ILE A 409 33.60 8.26 0.02
CA ILE A 409 33.73 8.00 1.45
C ILE A 409 34.83 8.90 2.03
N THR A 410 34.54 9.56 3.14
CA THR A 410 35.50 10.42 3.86
C THR A 410 35.45 10.08 5.35
N PRO A 411 36.53 10.27 6.13
CA PRO A 411 36.47 10.09 7.58
C PRO A 411 35.31 10.87 8.22
N PRO A 412 34.55 10.28 9.17
CA PRO A 412 34.76 8.96 9.78
C PRO A 412 34.14 7.77 9.01
N GLY A 413 33.46 7.99 7.88
CA GLY A 413 32.83 6.93 7.11
C GLY A 413 31.76 7.43 6.14
N LEU A 414 31.09 6.50 5.47
CA LEU A 414 29.88 6.78 4.68
C LEU A 414 28.64 6.43 5.50
N GLY A 415 27.84 7.44 5.82
CA GLY A 415 26.52 7.25 6.42
C GLY A 415 25.52 6.65 5.42
N MET A 416 24.84 5.60 5.84
CA MET A 416 23.75 4.96 5.11
C MET A 416 22.50 4.98 5.98
N GLY A 417 21.53 5.82 5.62
CA GLY A 417 20.23 5.86 6.27
C GLY A 417 19.70 7.27 6.54
N PRO A 418 18.52 7.39 7.18
CA PRO A 418 17.70 6.28 7.66
C PRO A 418 17.24 5.35 6.52
N LEU A 419 17.13 4.05 6.77
CA LEU A 419 16.56 3.10 5.79
C LEU A 419 15.08 3.43 5.56
N GLU A 420 14.64 3.31 4.30
CA GLU A 420 13.30 3.68 3.87
C GLU A 420 12.40 2.44 3.77
N ARG A 421 11.12 2.60 4.09
CA ARG A 421 10.15 1.50 3.99
C ARG A 421 9.92 1.08 2.54
N ALA A 422 9.54 -0.18 2.35
CA ALA A 422 9.03 -0.66 1.08
C ALA A 422 7.91 0.24 0.52
N TRP A 423 7.74 0.25 -0.79
CA TRP A 423 6.66 0.96 -1.45
C TRP A 423 5.29 0.44 -1.01
N THR A 424 4.40 1.36 -0.66
CA THR A 424 2.96 1.11 -0.66
C THR A 424 2.40 1.50 -2.03
N LEU A 425 1.27 0.91 -2.44
CA LEU A 425 0.58 1.23 -3.68
C LEU A 425 0.35 2.74 -3.82
N ARG A 426 -0.10 3.38 -2.74
CA ARG A 426 -0.37 4.83 -2.70
C ARG A 426 0.90 5.66 -2.90
N ALA A 427 1.96 5.34 -2.16
CA ALA A 427 3.22 6.06 -2.26
C ALA A 427 3.86 5.88 -3.63
N TRP A 428 3.79 4.66 -4.18
CA TRP A 428 4.30 4.32 -5.51
C TRP A 428 3.54 5.02 -6.62
N GLN A 429 2.19 5.04 -6.59
CA GLN A 429 1.37 5.76 -7.57
C GLN A 429 1.63 7.26 -7.59
N ARG A 430 1.82 7.86 -6.40
CA ARG A 430 2.14 9.29 -6.26
C ARG A 430 3.60 9.60 -6.49
N THR A 431 4.43 8.57 -6.43
CA THR A 431 5.88 8.65 -6.62
C THR A 431 6.55 9.61 -5.64
N SER A 432 5.90 9.76 -4.47
CA SER A 432 6.33 10.66 -3.41
C SER A 432 7.37 9.96 -2.54
N ALA A 433 8.57 10.51 -2.52
CA ALA A 433 9.71 9.91 -1.81
C ALA A 433 9.75 10.23 -0.31
N THR A 434 8.98 11.20 0.21
CA THR A 434 9.31 11.79 1.52
C THR A 434 8.34 11.47 2.65
N GLN A 435 7.02 11.57 2.46
CA GLN A 435 6.07 11.40 3.58
C GLN A 435 5.80 9.92 3.94
N ASP A 436 5.65 9.05 2.94
CA ASP A 436 5.31 7.64 3.15
C ASP A 436 6.54 6.70 3.17
N ALA A 437 7.75 7.26 3.05
CA ALA A 437 9.00 6.49 3.01
C ALA A 437 9.67 6.39 4.38
N ALA A 438 9.44 7.40 5.24
CA ALA A 438 10.07 7.47 6.54
C ALA A 438 9.63 6.31 7.42
N THR A 439 10.62 5.63 8.01
CA THR A 439 10.38 4.68 9.08
C THR A 439 10.05 5.45 10.36
N GLU A 440 9.20 4.89 11.21
CA GLU A 440 8.95 5.46 12.53
C GLU A 440 10.28 5.65 13.27
N PRO A 441 10.52 6.79 13.96
CA PRO A 441 11.80 7.04 14.62
C PRO A 441 12.21 5.93 15.61
N ALA A 442 11.22 5.30 16.24
CA ALA A 442 11.39 4.16 17.13
C ALA A 442 11.92 2.89 16.44
N TRP A 443 11.78 2.78 15.12
CA TRP A 443 12.17 1.62 14.32
C TRP A 443 13.18 1.97 13.23
N ALA A 444 13.74 3.17 13.29
CA ALA A 444 14.72 3.63 12.32
C ALA A 444 16.01 2.80 12.38
N THR A 445 16.64 2.66 11.22
CA THR A 445 17.97 2.06 11.09
C THR A 445 18.91 3.02 10.39
N ALA A 446 20.11 3.16 10.94
CA ALA A 446 21.21 3.87 10.34
C ALA A 446 22.46 2.99 10.35
N ALA A 447 23.35 3.24 9.41
CA ALA A 447 24.61 2.54 9.31
C ALA A 447 25.75 3.47 8.93
N LEU A 448 26.97 3.08 9.26
CA LEU A 448 28.20 3.79 8.93
C LEU A 448 29.22 2.77 8.42
N LEU A 449 29.59 2.86 7.14
CA LEU A 449 30.74 2.12 6.62
C LEU A 449 32.00 2.91 6.95
N MET A 450 32.96 2.30 7.65
CA MET A 450 34.19 2.94 8.08
C MET A 450 35.37 1.98 8.05
N ARG A 451 36.59 2.51 8.13
CA ARG A 451 37.82 1.75 8.25
C ARG A 451 38.25 1.71 9.71
N THR A 452 38.60 0.53 10.23
CA THR A 452 38.99 0.34 11.63
C THR A 452 40.28 -0.49 11.73
N ASP A 453 41.09 -0.20 12.74
CA ASP A 453 42.35 -0.89 13.01
C ASP A 453 42.14 -2.22 13.76
N HIS A 454 40.90 -2.51 14.14
CA HIS A 454 40.52 -3.65 14.96
C HIS A 454 39.39 -4.42 14.30
N ARG A 455 39.71 -5.63 13.85
CA ARG A 455 38.70 -6.62 13.49
C ARG A 455 37.87 -6.94 14.73
N PRO A 456 36.53 -6.94 14.66
CA PRO A 456 35.70 -7.42 15.76
C PRO A 456 36.18 -8.82 16.17
N PRO A 457 36.34 -9.11 17.48
CA PRO A 457 36.75 -10.44 17.90
C PRO A 457 35.75 -11.47 17.36
N ALA A 458 36.26 -12.55 16.76
CA ALA A 458 35.39 -13.65 16.34
C ALA A 458 34.69 -14.24 17.58
N PRO A 459 33.44 -14.73 17.45
CA PRO A 459 32.78 -15.45 18.53
C PRO A 459 33.66 -16.62 18.99
N GLU A 460 33.83 -16.80 20.31
CA GLU A 460 34.73 -17.84 20.85
C GLU A 460 34.35 -19.26 20.39
N ASP A 461 33.09 -19.47 20.02
CA ASP A 461 32.53 -20.77 19.63
C ASP A 461 32.32 -20.95 18.11
N ALA A 462 32.79 -20.04 17.24
CA ALA A 462 32.55 -20.16 15.80
C ALA A 462 33.44 -21.25 15.15
N PRO A 463 32.88 -22.38 14.68
CA PRO A 463 33.68 -23.44 14.07
C PRO A 463 34.31 -22.97 12.75
N GLY A 464 35.64 -23.01 12.68
CA GLY A 464 36.40 -22.64 11.48
C GLY A 464 36.94 -21.20 11.43
N ALA A 465 36.86 -20.44 12.53
CA ALA A 465 37.55 -19.16 12.64
C ALA A 465 39.06 -19.40 12.90
N GLU A 466 39.82 -19.68 11.84
CA GLU A 466 41.29 -19.65 11.93
C GLU A 466 41.72 -18.28 12.47
N ARG A 467 42.47 -18.28 13.59
CA ARG A 467 43.01 -17.10 14.26
C ARG A 467 44.15 -16.48 13.44
N GLU A 468 43.88 -16.06 12.21
CA GLU A 468 44.81 -15.18 11.49
C GLU A 468 44.76 -13.79 12.14
N SER A 469 45.69 -13.60 13.07
CA SER A 469 45.89 -12.37 13.84
C SER A 469 46.64 -11.33 12.99
N GLY A 470 46.16 -11.07 11.78
CA GLY A 470 46.67 -9.98 10.94
C GLY A 470 46.18 -8.65 11.49
N ALA A 471 47.08 -7.84 12.05
CA ALA A 471 46.82 -6.46 12.48
C ALA A 471 46.67 -5.52 11.26
N GLY A 472 45.70 -5.81 10.40
CA GLY A 472 45.38 -5.02 9.21
C GLY A 472 44.12 -4.19 9.40
N GLU A 473 44.14 -2.98 8.86
CA GLU A 473 42.95 -2.14 8.77
C GLU A 473 41.87 -2.86 7.95
N THR A 474 40.64 -2.90 8.45
CA THR A 474 39.53 -3.58 7.78
C THR A 474 38.31 -2.66 7.64
N TRP A 475 37.56 -2.84 6.55
CA TRP A 475 36.28 -2.18 6.38
C TRP A 475 35.26 -2.80 7.32
N THR A 476 34.66 -1.97 8.17
CA THR A 476 33.65 -2.35 9.15
C THR A 476 32.37 -1.58 8.88
N LEU A 477 31.25 -2.30 8.82
CA LEU A 477 29.92 -1.70 8.82
C LEU A 477 29.42 -1.62 10.27
N TYR A 478 29.26 -0.40 10.78
CA TYR A 478 28.49 -0.16 11.99
C TYR A 478 27.01 -0.05 11.66
N LEU A 479 26.18 -0.72 12.45
CA LEU A 479 24.73 -0.73 12.35
C LEU A 479 24.15 -0.22 13.67
N GLU A 480 23.12 0.62 13.58
CA GLU A 480 22.25 0.97 14.70
C GLU A 480 20.80 0.77 14.27
N CYS A 481 20.09 -0.13 14.95
CA CYS A 481 18.72 -0.50 14.66
C CYS A 481 17.85 -0.27 15.91
N ARG A 482 16.93 0.69 15.83
CA ARG A 482 16.00 0.98 16.92
C ARG A 482 14.80 0.04 16.91
N TRP A 483 14.20 -0.18 18.08
CA TRP A 483 12.90 -0.81 18.27
C TRP A 483 12.14 -0.15 19.43
N ASP A 484 10.81 -0.27 19.47
CA ASP A 484 10.00 0.15 20.63
C ASP A 484 8.65 -0.60 20.67
N PRO A 485 8.32 -1.34 21.76
CA PRO A 485 9.21 -1.79 22.83
C PRO A 485 10.15 -2.92 22.36
N MET A 486 11.04 -3.40 23.25
CA MET A 486 11.87 -4.57 22.95
C MET A 486 11.00 -5.78 22.54
N PRO A 487 11.20 -6.35 21.36
CA PRO A 487 10.42 -7.50 20.90
C PRO A 487 10.78 -8.76 21.71
N GLU A 488 9.77 -9.54 22.13
CA GLU A 488 9.98 -10.80 22.86
C GLU A 488 9.77 -12.04 21.96
N GLY A 489 10.51 -13.12 22.26
CA GLY A 489 10.29 -14.44 21.67
C GLY A 489 10.48 -14.51 20.15
N ALA A 490 9.47 -15.03 19.44
CA ALA A 490 9.55 -15.31 18.00
C ALA A 490 9.74 -14.04 17.13
N ALA A 491 9.38 -12.86 17.63
CA ALA A 491 9.57 -11.61 16.93
C ALA A 491 11.07 -11.27 16.74
N MET A 492 11.93 -11.62 17.69
CA MET A 492 13.38 -11.42 17.53
C MET A 492 13.96 -12.29 16.40
N ALA A 493 13.38 -13.46 16.11
CA ALA A 493 13.89 -14.35 15.08
C ALA A 493 13.72 -13.79 13.65
N SER A 494 12.81 -12.83 13.44
CA SER A 494 12.66 -12.14 12.15
C SER A 494 13.56 -10.91 12.01
N GLU A 495 14.09 -10.38 13.11
CA GLU A 495 14.96 -9.20 13.14
C GLU A 495 16.33 -9.52 12.52
N ARG A 496 16.65 -8.86 11.41
CA ARG A 496 17.90 -9.05 10.68
C ARG A 496 18.24 -7.87 9.79
N VAL A 497 19.53 -7.63 9.63
CA VAL A 497 20.08 -6.72 8.61
C VAL A 497 20.89 -7.53 7.61
N THR A 498 20.68 -7.27 6.32
CA THR A 498 21.44 -7.86 5.21
C THR A 498 22.22 -6.77 4.50
N LEU A 499 23.55 -6.87 4.55
CA LEU A 499 24.47 -6.11 3.69
C LEU A 499 24.69 -6.90 2.40
N ARG A 500 24.49 -6.26 1.24
CA ARG A 500 24.85 -6.84 -0.05
C ARG A 500 25.99 -6.06 -0.69
N VAL A 501 26.92 -6.79 -1.31
CA VAL A 501 28.12 -6.24 -1.96
C VAL A 501 28.28 -6.83 -3.36
N GLY A 502 28.54 -5.98 -4.35
CA GLY A 502 28.78 -6.39 -5.73
C GLY A 502 27.56 -6.27 -6.65
N PRO A 503 27.66 -6.64 -7.94
CA PRO A 503 26.64 -6.39 -8.97
C PRO A 503 25.40 -7.31 -8.86
N TRP A 504 24.32 -7.00 -9.58
CA TRP A 504 23.03 -7.71 -9.46
C TRP A 504 23.09 -9.22 -9.71
N GLY A 505 23.84 -9.65 -10.72
CA GLY A 505 24.01 -11.06 -11.08
C GLY A 505 25.02 -11.84 -10.23
N GLY A 506 25.76 -11.18 -9.33
CA GLY A 506 26.87 -11.80 -8.60
C GLY A 506 27.12 -11.22 -7.21
N SER A 507 26.09 -10.61 -6.60
CA SER A 507 26.25 -9.98 -5.29
C SER A 507 26.41 -11.01 -4.19
N ARG A 508 27.40 -10.79 -3.34
CA ARG A 508 27.56 -11.49 -2.06
C ARG A 508 26.73 -10.79 -0.99
N TRP A 509 26.41 -11.49 0.09
CA TRP A 509 25.67 -10.89 1.19
C TRP A 509 26.13 -11.40 2.56
N VAL A 510 26.12 -10.51 3.55
CA VAL A 510 26.23 -10.86 4.97
C VAL A 510 24.89 -10.53 5.63
N ARG A 511 24.36 -11.48 6.39
CA ARG A 511 23.19 -11.28 7.24
C ARG A 511 23.62 -11.29 8.70
N VAL A 512 23.10 -10.33 9.46
CA VAL A 512 23.40 -10.13 10.87
C VAL A 512 22.11 -10.04 11.66
N SER A 513 22.07 -10.73 12.79
CA SER A 513 20.94 -10.73 13.73
C SER A 513 21.37 -10.17 15.10
N PRO A 514 20.39 -9.73 15.94
CA PRO A 514 20.69 -9.15 17.26
C PRO A 514 21.35 -10.13 18.24
N ASP A 515 21.26 -11.44 17.98
CA ASP A 515 21.87 -12.50 18.80
C ASP A 515 23.39 -12.64 18.59
N GLY A 516 24.00 -11.81 17.74
CA GLY A 516 25.43 -11.89 17.43
C GLY A 516 25.77 -12.81 16.27
N VAL A 517 24.77 -13.46 15.65
CA VAL A 517 25.00 -14.35 14.51
C VAL A 517 25.19 -13.53 13.24
N GLY A 518 26.38 -13.64 12.65
CA GLY A 518 26.69 -13.17 11.30
C GLY A 518 26.92 -14.34 10.36
N VAL A 519 26.23 -14.39 9.22
CA VAL A 519 26.41 -15.43 8.20
C VAL A 519 26.53 -14.84 6.80
N ASP A 520 27.44 -15.37 5.99
CA ASP A 520 27.59 -15.00 4.58
C ASP A 520 26.66 -15.81 3.65
N ASP A 521 26.75 -15.51 2.35
CA ASP A 521 25.96 -16.16 1.29
C ASP A 521 26.26 -17.65 1.10
N ARG A 522 27.33 -18.16 1.72
CA ARG A 522 27.73 -19.57 1.74
C ARG A 522 27.42 -20.23 3.10
N GLY A 523 26.75 -19.52 4.00
CA GLY A 523 26.44 -19.99 5.35
C GLY A 523 27.65 -20.03 6.29
N ARG A 524 28.76 -19.36 5.93
CA ARG A 524 29.95 -19.28 6.78
C ARG A 524 29.76 -18.17 7.80
N GLY A 525 30.26 -18.39 9.02
CA GLY A 525 30.25 -17.38 10.07
C GLY A 525 31.04 -16.13 9.67
N VAL A 526 30.49 -14.95 9.96
CA VAL A 526 31.15 -13.66 9.77
C VAL A 526 31.40 -13.03 11.14
N PRO A 527 32.59 -12.45 11.41
CA PRO A 527 32.85 -11.76 12.66
C PRO A 527 31.91 -10.57 12.84
N VAL A 528 31.09 -10.66 13.89
CA VAL A 528 30.16 -9.60 14.29
C VAL A 528 30.30 -9.39 15.80
N ARG A 529 30.43 -8.12 16.20
CA ARG A 529 30.19 -7.73 17.60
C ARG A 529 28.79 -7.13 17.69
N VAL A 530 27.98 -7.56 18.64
CA VAL A 530 26.65 -6.98 18.89
C VAL A 530 26.57 -6.41 20.31
N SER A 531 25.85 -5.30 20.46
CA SER A 531 25.47 -4.70 21.74
C SER A 531 23.97 -4.47 21.71
N ILE A 532 23.25 -4.99 22.71
CA ILE A 532 21.80 -4.82 22.84
C ILE A 532 21.53 -3.85 23.99
N GLU A 533 20.66 -2.89 23.77
CA GLU A 533 20.13 -1.93 24.74
C GLU A 533 18.59 -2.02 24.72
N ASP A 534 17.92 -1.36 25.68
CA ASP A 534 16.45 -1.47 25.82
C ASP A 534 15.69 -1.00 24.56
N ASP A 535 16.19 0.02 23.86
CA ASP A 535 15.51 0.66 22.72
C ASP A 535 16.20 0.44 21.35
N ARG A 536 17.28 -0.35 21.31
CA ARG A 536 18.05 -0.60 20.08
C ARG A 536 19.01 -1.76 20.22
N TRP A 537 19.51 -2.22 19.08
CA TRP A 537 20.73 -3.00 19.00
C TRP A 537 21.72 -2.37 18.04
N ARG A 538 23.01 -2.58 18.31
CA ARG A 538 24.13 -2.12 17.50
C ARG A 538 24.99 -3.28 17.10
N ALA A 539 25.52 -3.24 15.88
CA ALA A 539 26.45 -4.25 15.41
C ALA A 539 27.66 -3.65 14.69
N TRP A 540 28.81 -4.31 14.82
CA TRP A 540 30.01 -4.04 14.05
C TRP A 540 30.33 -5.28 13.23
N VAL A 541 30.15 -5.15 11.91
CA VAL A 541 30.26 -6.25 10.95
C VAL A 541 31.52 -6.06 10.13
N GLY A 542 32.48 -6.96 10.27
CA GLY A 542 33.67 -6.94 9.41
C GLY A 542 33.27 -7.33 7.99
N VAL A 543 33.55 -6.47 7.00
CA VAL A 543 33.32 -6.83 5.59
C VAL A 543 34.39 -7.84 5.19
N PRO A 544 34.01 -9.03 4.69
CA PRO A 544 35.00 -10.06 4.37
C PRO A 544 36.01 -9.58 3.32
N GLU A 545 37.25 -10.03 3.46
CA GLU A 545 38.34 -9.66 2.56
C GLU A 545 38.04 -10.05 1.10
N GLY A 546 38.44 -9.19 0.17
CA GLY A 546 38.20 -9.38 -1.27
C GLY A 546 36.74 -9.28 -1.71
N TRP A 547 35.82 -8.82 -0.85
CA TRP A 547 34.46 -8.47 -1.28
C TRP A 547 34.36 -7.08 -1.87
N LEU A 548 35.17 -6.16 -1.35
CA LEU A 548 35.22 -4.78 -1.83
C LEU A 548 36.32 -4.67 -2.89
N PRO A 549 36.01 -4.15 -4.08
CA PRO A 549 37.04 -3.89 -5.09
C PRO A 549 37.99 -2.78 -4.63
N GLU A 550 39.28 -2.94 -4.90
CA GLU A 550 40.29 -1.91 -4.62
C GLU A 550 40.31 -0.83 -5.71
N ASP A 551 40.14 -1.24 -6.97
CA ASP A 551 40.30 -0.38 -8.15
C ASP A 551 38.98 0.16 -8.73
N ALA A 552 37.84 -0.25 -8.19
CA ALA A 552 36.52 0.13 -8.67
C ALA A 552 35.60 0.57 -7.53
N PRO A 553 34.53 1.34 -7.80
CA PRO A 553 33.53 1.62 -6.79
C PRO A 553 32.86 0.34 -6.26
N ALA A 554 32.70 0.25 -4.95
CA ALA A 554 31.93 -0.83 -4.32
C ALA A 554 30.43 -0.60 -4.52
N LEU A 555 29.70 -1.61 -5.00
CA LEU A 555 28.25 -1.57 -5.10
C LEU A 555 27.64 -2.13 -3.82
N LEU A 556 26.99 -1.27 -3.04
CA LEU A 556 26.50 -1.58 -1.71
C LEU A 556 25.00 -1.36 -1.59
N SER A 557 24.36 -2.21 -0.78
CA SER A 557 22.99 -2.00 -0.34
C SER A 557 22.73 -2.61 1.03
N LEU A 558 21.73 -2.05 1.71
CA LEU A 558 21.30 -2.51 3.02
C LEU A 558 19.80 -2.80 2.98
N GLU A 559 19.42 -3.87 3.66
CA GLU A 559 18.04 -4.22 3.92
C GLU A 559 17.90 -4.61 5.40
N ARG A 560 16.88 -4.11 6.08
CA ARG A 560 16.46 -4.61 7.38
C ARG A 560 15.08 -5.26 7.23
N THR A 561 14.91 -6.44 7.81
CA THR A 561 13.59 -6.92 8.22
C THR A 561 13.54 -6.77 9.73
N ASP A 562 12.65 -5.93 10.24
CA ASP A 562 12.55 -5.72 11.69
C ASP A 562 11.76 -6.86 12.38
N ALA A 563 11.68 -6.80 13.71
CA ALA A 563 10.93 -7.77 14.51
C ALA A 563 9.41 -7.80 14.24
N ARG A 564 8.86 -6.79 13.54
CA ARG A 564 7.45 -6.74 13.09
C ARG A 564 7.29 -7.31 11.68
N GLY A 565 8.40 -7.70 11.05
CA GLY A 565 8.45 -8.16 9.66
C GLY A 565 8.51 -7.03 8.64
N VAL A 566 8.65 -5.77 9.06
CA VAL A 566 8.71 -4.62 8.15
C VAL A 566 10.06 -4.57 7.46
N ARG A 567 10.02 -4.50 6.13
CA ARG A 567 11.20 -4.35 5.29
C ARG A 567 11.53 -2.87 5.08
N THR A 568 12.77 -2.50 5.36
CA THR A 568 13.34 -1.19 5.04
C THR A 568 14.65 -1.36 4.28
N SER A 569 15.01 -0.42 3.42
CA SER A 569 16.15 -0.56 2.51
C SER A 569 16.89 0.75 2.25
N TRP A 570 18.12 0.61 1.77
CA TRP A 570 18.97 1.69 1.27
C TRP A 570 19.74 1.19 0.04
N PRO A 571 19.93 2.02 -1.02
CA PRO A 571 19.66 3.45 -1.11
C PRO A 571 18.27 3.81 -1.66
N GLU A 572 17.51 2.84 -2.17
CA GLU A 572 16.15 3.05 -2.68
C GLU A 572 15.17 2.14 -1.94
N ARG A 573 13.90 2.52 -1.99
CA ARG A 573 12.76 1.71 -1.54
C ARG A 573 12.58 0.49 -2.44
N MET A 574 12.20 -0.62 -1.82
CA MET A 574 11.86 -1.87 -2.50
C MET A 574 10.36 -1.98 -2.75
N LEU A 575 9.95 -2.64 -3.83
CA LEU A 575 8.60 -3.20 -3.92
C LEU A 575 8.50 -4.39 -2.95
N PRO A 576 7.29 -4.73 -2.45
CA PRO A 576 7.13 -5.81 -1.48
C PRO A 576 7.64 -7.19 -1.94
N TRP A 577 7.64 -7.43 -3.25
CA TRP A 577 8.10 -8.67 -3.88
C TRP A 577 9.54 -8.63 -4.41
N ASP A 578 10.25 -7.50 -4.30
CA ASP A 578 11.66 -7.44 -4.70
C ASP A 578 12.50 -8.31 -3.77
N GLU A 579 13.42 -9.11 -4.31
CA GLU A 579 14.27 -9.98 -3.51
C GLU A 579 15.52 -9.26 -3.00
N LYS A 580 15.90 -8.16 -3.67
CA LYS A 580 17.13 -7.41 -3.42
C LYS A 580 16.89 -5.91 -3.56
N PRO A 581 17.44 -5.08 -2.66
CA PRO A 581 17.40 -3.64 -2.81
C PRO A 581 18.31 -3.16 -3.96
N ALA A 582 18.00 -1.96 -4.46
CA ALA A 582 18.88 -1.16 -5.31
C ALA A 582 20.29 -1.03 -4.71
N ARG A 583 21.28 -0.63 -5.52
CA ARG A 583 22.65 -0.40 -5.05
C ARG A 583 23.13 1.01 -5.28
N ALA A 584 23.94 1.49 -4.35
CA ALA A 584 24.76 2.69 -4.53
C ALA A 584 26.20 2.27 -4.82
N ALA A 585 26.83 2.95 -5.77
CA ALA A 585 28.28 2.89 -5.88
C ALA A 585 28.92 3.78 -4.80
N VAL A 586 29.99 3.27 -4.20
CA VAL A 586 30.79 3.94 -3.17
C VAL A 586 32.25 3.90 -3.60
N ASP A 587 32.87 5.07 -3.75
CA ASP A 587 34.29 5.13 -4.10
C ASP A 587 35.13 5.03 -2.83
N LEU A 588 35.71 3.86 -2.58
CA LEU A 588 36.51 3.60 -1.38
C LEU A 588 37.89 4.28 -1.41
N ARG A 589 38.35 4.70 -2.59
CA ARG A 589 39.69 5.30 -2.78
C ARG A 589 39.75 6.74 -2.31
N THR A 590 38.60 7.37 -2.12
CA THR A 590 38.53 8.74 -1.55
C THR A 590 38.75 8.75 -0.05
N TRP A 591 38.88 7.57 0.59
CA TRP A 591 39.24 7.48 1.98
C TRP A 591 40.68 7.93 2.21
N ASP A 592 40.85 9.17 2.66
CA ASP A 592 42.13 9.71 3.11
C ASP A 592 42.12 9.92 4.63
N PRO A 593 42.84 9.11 5.43
CA PRO A 593 42.90 9.27 6.88
C PRO A 593 43.54 10.59 7.33
N ILE A 594 44.28 11.28 6.45
CA ILE A 594 45.00 12.52 6.76
C ILE A 594 44.12 13.76 6.54
N SER A 595 43.09 13.66 5.69
CA SER A 595 42.21 14.79 5.33
C SER A 595 41.34 15.36 6.47
N GLY A 596 41.35 14.72 7.65
CA GLY A 596 40.63 15.16 8.85
C GLY A 596 41.49 15.82 9.95
N ARG A 597 42.73 16.23 9.65
CA ARG A 597 43.60 16.99 10.59
C ARG A 597 43.69 18.47 10.26
#